data_AF-A0A285NZL9-F1
#
_entry.id   AF-A0A285NZL9-F1
#
_cell.length_a   1.000
_cell.length_b   1.000
_cell.length_c   1.000
_cell.angle_alpha   90.00
_cell.angle_beta   90.00
_cell.angle_gamma   90.00
#
_symmetry.space_group_name_H-M   'P 1'
#
loop_
_entity.id
_entity.type
_entity.pdbx_description
1 polymer ?
#
loop_
_entity_poly.entity_id
_entity_poly.type
_entity_poly.pdbx_seq_one_letter_code
_entity_poly.pdbx_strand_id
1 'polypeptide(L)'
;MCTRVEDAAPTASRRTFNCDRAATTDVTTERECLDALREAADRLGESPSKAQYERLDVTPSSSTILRHLGGWNEAKERAGLETASSRGPRLDPKPDDVELPDGVEWSELSADQRWHYRHVEWNTERSLRRRDAHRLWANRLQRERGGCARCDEDDPACLDFHHVDETDKEMAVGKMITYGYGKDKLREEIEKCVVLCANCHRKEHYQLPTRSGRTTPDDTDRQRDDTGV
;
A
#
# COMPACT_ATOMS: atom_id res chain seq x y z
N MET A 1 -31.17 -26.35 -59.01
CA MET A 1 -31.96 -27.34 -58.24
C MET A 1 -31.82 -26.92 -56.77
N CYS A 2 -32.80 -26.22 -56.17
CA CYS A 2 -33.95 -26.82 -55.45
C CYS A 2 -33.50 -27.98 -54.54
N THR A 3 -33.68 -28.00 -53.21
CA THR A 3 -34.71 -27.37 -52.36
C THR A 3 -34.28 -27.41 -50.88
N ARG A 4 -34.86 -26.49 -50.12
CA ARG A 4 -34.83 -26.28 -48.66
C ARG A 4 -35.93 -27.12 -47.98
N VAL A 5 -35.68 -27.57 -46.76
CA VAL A 5 -36.65 -27.75 -45.65
C VAL A 5 -35.82 -27.58 -44.36
N GLU A 6 -35.89 -26.44 -43.67
CA GLU A 6 -36.91 -25.95 -42.72
C GLU A 6 -36.77 -26.59 -41.34
N ASP A 7 -36.30 -25.80 -40.37
CA ASP A 7 -36.71 -25.92 -38.96
C ASP A 7 -36.77 -24.54 -38.32
N ALA A 8 -37.83 -24.35 -37.54
CA ALA A 8 -38.44 -23.09 -37.14
C ALA A 8 -37.85 -22.46 -35.86
N ALA A 9 -38.06 -21.15 -35.72
CA ALA A 9 -37.62 -20.27 -34.64
C ALA A 9 -38.36 -20.49 -33.29
N PRO A 10 -37.99 -19.81 -32.18
CA PRO A 10 -38.42 -18.42 -32.04
C PRO A 10 -37.38 -17.44 -31.46
N THR A 11 -37.57 -16.22 -31.92
CA THR A 11 -36.91 -14.95 -31.61
C THR A 11 -37.05 -14.53 -30.14
N ALA A 12 -35.93 -14.32 -29.45
CA ALA A 12 -35.89 -13.57 -28.20
C ALA A 12 -35.75 -12.07 -28.52
N SER A 13 -36.83 -11.36 -28.23
CA SER A 13 -37.03 -9.92 -28.38
C SER A 13 -35.96 -9.11 -27.64
N ARG A 14 -35.31 -8.21 -28.39
CA ARG A 14 -34.47 -7.12 -27.88
C ARG A 14 -35.34 -6.21 -26.99
N ARG A 15 -35.25 -6.37 -25.67
CA ARG A 15 -35.67 -5.32 -24.75
C ARG A 15 -34.57 -4.26 -24.73
N THR A 16 -34.79 -3.22 -25.54
CA THR A 16 -34.24 -1.90 -25.30
C THR A 16 -34.50 -1.54 -23.84
N PHE A 17 -33.43 -1.40 -23.05
CA PHE A 17 -33.52 -0.78 -21.74
C PHE A 17 -33.88 0.69 -21.98
N ASN A 18 -35.18 0.96 -21.95
CA ASN A 18 -35.72 2.31 -21.97
C ASN A 18 -35.35 2.94 -20.63
N CYS A 19 -34.30 3.74 -20.62
CA CYS A 19 -33.89 4.57 -19.49
C CYS A 19 -34.81 5.80 -19.39
N ASP A 20 -36.10 5.56 -19.25
CA ASP A 20 -37.11 6.59 -18.97
C ASP A 20 -38.01 6.08 -17.84
N ARG A 21 -37.43 5.94 -16.65
CA ARG A 21 -38.22 5.91 -15.43
C ARG A 21 -38.22 7.32 -14.88
N ALA A 22 -39.17 8.10 -15.40
CA ALA A 22 -39.50 9.43 -14.96
C ALA A 22 -39.51 9.49 -13.43
N ALA A 23 -38.73 10.43 -12.89
CA ALA A 23 -38.75 10.79 -11.49
C ALA A 23 -40.14 11.35 -11.16
N THR A 24 -40.99 10.51 -10.57
CA THR A 24 -42.13 11.00 -9.79
C THR A 24 -41.54 11.61 -8.53
N THR A 25 -41.49 12.94 -8.48
CA THR A 25 -41.33 13.70 -7.24
C THR A 25 -42.52 13.37 -6.35
N ASP A 26 -42.41 12.28 -5.60
CA ASP A 26 -43.29 12.01 -4.49
C ASP A 26 -43.02 13.14 -3.48
N VAL A 27 -43.99 14.03 -3.31
CA VAL A 27 -43.90 15.15 -2.38
C VAL A 27 -44.13 14.58 -0.99
N THR A 28 -43.17 13.78 -0.52
CA THR A 28 -43.16 13.25 0.82
C THR A 28 -43.18 14.41 1.81
N THR A 29 -44.17 14.42 2.68
CA THR A 29 -44.35 15.43 3.71
C THR A 29 -43.59 15.05 4.98
N GLU A 30 -43.26 16.04 5.81
CA GLU A 30 -42.65 15.77 7.12
C GLU A 30 -43.49 14.82 7.98
N ARG A 31 -44.82 14.90 7.88
CA ARG A 31 -45.76 14.01 8.58
C ARG A 31 -45.57 12.55 8.15
N GLU A 32 -45.46 12.28 6.85
CA GLU A 32 -45.25 10.93 6.33
C GLU A 32 -43.90 10.35 6.76
N CYS A 33 -42.86 11.18 6.84
CA CYS A 33 -41.57 10.77 7.40
C CYS A 33 -41.68 10.37 8.89
N LEU A 34 -42.46 11.10 9.69
CA LEU A 34 -42.67 10.80 11.11
C LEU A 34 -43.52 9.55 11.32
N ASP A 35 -44.59 9.39 10.52
CA ASP A 35 -45.48 8.24 10.62
C ASP A 35 -44.75 6.95 10.20
N ALA A 36 -43.90 7.02 9.16
CA ALA A 36 -43.08 5.88 8.76
C ALA A 36 -42.07 5.46 9.84
N LEU A 37 -41.52 6.41 10.61
CA LEU A 37 -40.65 6.09 11.74
C LEU A 37 -41.41 5.40 12.89
N ARG A 38 -42.63 5.84 13.19
CA ARG A 38 -43.49 5.22 14.20
C ARG A 38 -43.90 3.82 13.77
N GLU A 39 -44.31 3.63 12.51
CA GLU A 39 -44.62 2.31 11.95
C GLU A 39 -43.41 1.37 12.02
N ALA A 40 -42.22 1.86 11.70
CA ALA A 40 -40.99 1.08 11.83
C ALA A 40 -40.71 0.69 13.29
N ALA A 41 -40.98 1.57 14.25
CA ALA A 41 -40.84 1.28 15.67
C ALA A 41 -41.86 0.22 16.14
N ASP A 42 -43.12 0.34 15.72
CA ASP A 42 -44.18 -0.63 16.04
C ASP A 42 -43.86 -2.03 15.49
N ARG A 43 -43.32 -2.11 14.27
CA ARG A 43 -42.90 -3.38 13.65
C ARG A 43 -41.72 -4.02 14.37
N LEU A 44 -40.81 -3.23 14.94
CA LEU A 44 -39.62 -3.74 15.65
C LEU A 44 -39.85 -3.95 17.16
N GLY A 45 -40.90 -3.33 17.72
CA GLY A 45 -41.12 -3.25 19.17
C GLY A 45 -40.09 -2.37 19.90
N GLU A 46 -39.27 -1.62 19.18
CA GLU A 46 -38.23 -0.75 19.72
C GLU A 46 -37.95 0.44 18.78
N SER A 47 -37.29 1.48 19.29
CA SER A 47 -36.92 2.65 18.47
C SER A 47 -35.88 2.27 17.40
N PRO A 48 -36.17 2.46 16.09
CA PRO A 48 -35.34 1.96 15.00
C PRO A 48 -33.97 2.66 14.91
N SER A 49 -32.90 1.88 14.77
CA SER A 49 -31.66 2.39 14.16
C SER A 49 -31.87 2.62 12.66
N LYS A 50 -31.06 3.50 12.04
CA LYS A 50 -31.11 3.75 10.60
C LYS A 50 -30.97 2.44 9.80
N ALA A 51 -30.04 1.58 10.22
CA ALA A 51 -29.81 0.29 9.57
C ALA A 51 -30.99 -0.69 9.74
N GLN A 52 -31.69 -0.67 10.89
CA GLN A 52 -32.90 -1.47 11.08
C GLN A 52 -34.03 -0.98 10.18
N TYR A 53 -34.24 0.35 10.11
CA TYR A 53 -35.26 0.97 9.26
C TYR A 53 -35.08 0.58 7.78
N GLU A 54 -33.86 0.66 7.26
CA GLU A 54 -33.55 0.30 5.86
C GLU A 54 -33.83 -1.18 5.53
N ARG A 55 -33.88 -2.06 6.53
CA ARG A 55 -34.22 -3.48 6.34
C ARG A 55 -35.73 -3.76 6.32
N LEU A 56 -36.55 -2.84 6.81
CA LEU A 56 -38.00 -3.03 6.90
C LEU A 56 -38.74 -2.74 5.59
N ASP A 57 -38.03 -2.30 4.55
CA ASP A 57 -38.56 -1.88 3.24
C ASP A 57 -39.77 -0.93 3.37
N VAL A 58 -39.68 -0.03 4.37
CA VAL A 58 -40.70 0.99 4.64
C VAL A 58 -40.40 2.22 3.79
N THR A 59 -41.44 2.78 3.20
CA THR A 59 -41.39 4.07 2.51
C THR A 59 -41.90 5.16 3.44
N PRO A 60 -41.29 6.36 3.50
CA PRO A 60 -40.22 6.88 2.63
C PRO A 60 -38.82 6.39 2.99
N SER A 61 -37.86 6.45 2.04
CA SER A 61 -36.49 5.99 2.32
C SER A 61 -35.81 6.77 3.46
N SER A 62 -34.83 6.16 4.11
CA SER A 62 -34.04 6.81 5.19
C SER A 62 -33.42 8.15 4.73
N SER A 63 -32.99 8.23 3.48
CA SER A 63 -32.49 9.46 2.85
C SER A 63 -33.56 10.54 2.69
N THR A 64 -34.81 10.16 2.41
CA THR A 64 -35.93 11.10 2.32
C THR A 64 -36.24 11.67 3.70
N ILE A 65 -36.28 10.82 4.73
CA ILE A 65 -36.46 11.24 6.13
C ILE A 65 -35.38 12.25 6.54
N LEU A 66 -34.11 11.98 6.25
CA LEU A 66 -33.00 12.90 6.55
C LEU A 66 -33.15 14.24 5.82
N ARG A 67 -33.61 14.25 4.58
CA ARG A 67 -33.82 15.49 3.81
C ARG A 67 -34.92 16.37 4.40
N HIS A 68 -36.00 15.77 4.91
CA HIS A 68 -37.16 16.50 5.45
C HIS A 68 -37.02 16.83 6.93
N LEU A 69 -36.34 15.99 7.72
CA LEU A 69 -36.27 16.10 9.18
C LEU A 69 -34.84 16.34 9.71
N GLY A 70 -33.87 16.59 8.82
CA GLY A 70 -32.48 16.89 9.17
C GLY A 70 -31.70 15.65 9.59
N GLY A 71 -31.60 15.42 10.90
CA GLY A 71 -30.86 14.29 11.47
C GLY A 71 -31.71 13.06 11.73
N TRP A 72 -31.11 11.86 11.75
CA TRP A 72 -31.83 10.63 12.13
C TRP A 72 -32.34 10.68 13.58
N ASN A 73 -31.52 11.19 14.50
CA ASN A 73 -31.93 11.37 15.88
C ASN A 73 -32.97 12.48 16.04
N GLU A 74 -32.86 13.57 15.27
CA GLU A 74 -33.87 14.65 15.24
C GLU A 74 -35.22 14.12 14.74
N ALA A 75 -35.22 13.30 13.69
CA ALA A 75 -36.40 12.66 13.17
C ALA A 75 -37.06 11.73 14.21
N LYS A 76 -36.27 10.94 14.95
CA LYS A 76 -36.76 10.10 16.04
C LYS A 76 -37.32 10.90 17.21
N GLU A 77 -36.65 11.98 17.61
CA GLU A 77 -37.13 12.87 18.66
C GLU A 77 -38.48 13.49 18.28
N ARG A 78 -38.60 14.02 17.05
CA ARG A 78 -39.85 14.55 16.51
C ARG A 78 -40.96 13.49 16.37
N ALA A 79 -40.59 12.22 16.17
CA ALA A 79 -41.52 11.11 16.12
C ALA A 79 -41.97 10.62 17.51
N GLY A 80 -41.34 11.09 18.58
CA GLY A 80 -41.56 10.63 19.96
C GLY A 80 -40.84 9.32 20.29
N LEU A 81 -39.80 8.98 19.54
CA LEU A 81 -39.03 7.74 19.66
C LEU A 81 -37.69 7.99 20.38
N GLU A 82 -37.21 6.99 21.13
CA GLU A 82 -35.94 7.11 21.84
C GLU A 82 -34.76 7.34 20.87
N THR A 83 -33.98 8.39 21.12
CA THR A 83 -32.78 8.67 20.32
C THR A 83 -31.62 7.85 20.83
N ALA A 84 -30.77 7.41 19.90
CA ALA A 84 -29.49 6.84 20.27
C ALA A 84 -28.49 7.99 20.23
N SER A 85 -28.26 8.66 21.36
CA SER A 85 -27.06 9.48 21.47
C SER A 85 -25.86 8.56 21.22
N SER A 86 -24.85 9.04 20.50
CA SER A 86 -23.59 8.33 20.42
C SER A 86 -23.02 8.22 21.84
N ARG A 87 -23.38 7.17 22.59
CA ARG A 87 -22.94 6.93 23.98
C ARG A 87 -21.51 6.39 24.05
N GLY A 88 -20.69 6.70 23.04
CA GLY A 88 -19.36 6.17 22.90
C GLY A 88 -18.37 7.27 22.55
N PRO A 89 -17.13 7.21 23.06
CA PRO A 89 -16.03 7.92 22.45
C PRO A 89 -16.02 7.61 20.94
N ARG A 90 -15.80 8.63 20.09
CA ARG A 90 -15.55 8.40 18.65
C ARG A 90 -14.24 7.66 18.39
N LEU A 91 -13.44 7.51 19.45
CA LEU A 91 -12.15 6.85 19.44
C LEU A 91 -12.33 5.43 19.97
N ASP A 92 -12.08 4.45 19.13
CA ASP A 92 -11.98 3.07 19.58
C ASP A 92 -10.83 2.95 20.59
N PRO A 93 -10.99 2.13 21.66
CA PRO A 93 -9.90 1.82 22.58
C PRO A 93 -8.67 1.28 21.84
N LYS A 94 -7.49 1.41 22.47
CA LYS A 94 -6.26 0.78 21.95
C LYS A 94 -6.46 -0.75 21.93
N PRO A 95 -6.23 -1.43 20.81
CA PRO A 95 -6.19 -2.89 20.78
C PRO A 95 -5.09 -3.44 21.71
N ASP A 96 -5.32 -4.60 22.31
CA ASP A 96 -4.40 -5.22 23.28
C ASP A 96 -3.08 -5.68 22.62
N ASP A 97 -3.14 -6.06 21.35
CA ASP A 97 -2.04 -6.53 20.51
C ASP A 97 -1.13 -5.42 19.98
N VAL A 98 -1.49 -4.15 20.20
CA VAL A 98 -0.71 -2.99 19.71
C VAL A 98 0.19 -2.45 20.82
N GLU A 99 1.50 -2.59 20.67
CA GLU A 99 2.50 -1.98 21.55
C GLU A 99 2.79 -0.53 21.12
N LEU A 100 2.73 0.41 22.07
CA LEU A 100 3.09 1.82 21.86
C LEU A 100 4.39 2.14 22.61
N PRO A 101 5.27 3.00 22.05
CA PRO A 101 6.46 3.48 22.76
C PRO A 101 6.11 4.28 24.02
N ASP A 102 7.05 4.33 24.95
CA ASP A 102 6.90 5.11 26.19
C ASP A 102 6.59 6.58 25.90
N GLY A 103 5.57 7.11 26.57
CA GLY A 103 5.11 8.50 26.42
C GLY A 103 4.19 8.75 25.22
N VAL A 104 3.74 7.70 24.50
CA VAL A 104 2.78 7.82 23.39
C VAL A 104 1.40 7.35 23.82
N GLU A 105 0.43 8.27 23.83
CA GLU A 105 -0.96 7.98 24.19
C GLU A 105 -1.84 7.71 22.96
N TRP A 106 -2.58 6.59 22.96
CA TRP A 106 -3.43 6.17 21.83
C TRP A 106 -4.50 7.19 21.42
N SER A 107 -5.05 7.89 22.42
CA SER A 107 -6.08 8.92 22.24
C SER A 107 -5.52 10.17 21.55
N GLU A 108 -4.24 10.47 21.76
CA GLU A 108 -3.56 11.66 21.22
C GLU A 108 -3.02 11.45 19.80
N LEU A 109 -2.89 10.19 19.38
CA LEU A 109 -2.50 9.86 18.02
C LEU A 109 -3.50 10.38 16.98
N SER A 110 -3.01 10.68 15.77
CA SER A 110 -3.86 10.90 14.61
C SER A 110 -4.51 9.59 14.16
N ALA A 111 -5.56 9.69 13.34
CA ALA A 111 -6.18 8.50 12.75
C ALA A 111 -5.19 7.67 11.91
N ASP A 112 -4.29 8.34 11.22
CA ASP A 112 -3.23 7.74 10.39
C ASP A 112 -2.16 7.05 11.25
N GLN A 113 -1.70 7.70 12.33
CA GLN A 113 -0.77 7.08 13.27
C GLN A 113 -1.37 5.83 13.93
N ARG A 114 -2.63 5.89 14.38
CA ARG A 114 -3.35 4.72 14.89
C ARG A 114 -3.47 3.61 13.86
N TRP A 115 -3.65 3.97 12.59
CA TRP A 115 -3.67 3.00 11.51
C TRP A 115 -2.29 2.33 11.35
N HIS A 116 -1.21 3.11 11.37
CA HIS A 116 0.17 2.59 11.29
C HIS A 116 0.50 1.63 12.43
N TYR A 117 0.20 1.98 13.68
CA TYR A 117 0.44 1.11 14.83
C TYR A 117 -0.41 -0.16 14.81
N ARG A 118 -1.65 -0.10 14.31
CA ARG A 118 -2.48 -1.32 14.12
C ARG A 118 -1.98 -2.24 13.02
N HIS A 119 -1.35 -1.67 11.99
CA HIS A 119 -1.03 -2.40 10.77
C HIS A 119 0.49 -2.56 10.59
N VAL A 120 1.27 -2.57 11.68
CA VAL A 120 2.72 -2.75 11.61
C VAL A 120 3.08 -4.03 10.87
N GLU A 121 2.45 -5.16 11.23
CA GLU A 121 2.69 -6.45 10.58
C GLU A 121 2.34 -6.41 9.10
N TRP A 122 1.15 -5.93 8.75
CA TRP A 122 0.70 -5.82 7.36
C TRP A 122 1.61 -4.89 6.52
N ASN A 123 2.02 -3.74 7.07
CA ASN A 123 2.92 -2.80 6.42
C ASN A 123 4.31 -3.41 6.21
N THR A 124 4.79 -4.16 7.21
CA THR A 124 6.06 -4.90 7.15
C THR A 124 5.98 -5.98 6.08
N GLU A 125 4.94 -6.80 6.11
CA GLU A 125 4.75 -7.89 5.15
C GLU A 125 4.60 -7.36 3.72
N ARG A 126 3.80 -6.30 3.52
CA ARG A 126 3.68 -5.60 2.23
C ARG A 126 5.05 -5.11 1.72
N SER A 127 5.86 -4.55 2.59
CA SER A 127 7.20 -4.06 2.24
C SER A 127 8.15 -5.20 1.88
N LEU A 128 8.11 -6.32 2.63
CA LEU A 128 8.88 -7.53 2.32
C LEU A 128 8.48 -8.14 0.98
N ARG A 129 7.17 -8.34 0.73
CA ARG A 129 6.66 -8.85 -0.55
C ARG A 129 7.12 -7.98 -1.73
N ARG A 130 7.11 -6.66 -1.56
CA ARG A 130 7.59 -5.72 -2.59
C ARG A 130 9.09 -5.88 -2.86
N ARG A 131 9.90 -6.02 -1.80
CA ARG A 131 11.35 -6.25 -1.93
C ARG A 131 11.63 -7.56 -2.67
N ASP A 132 10.92 -8.63 -2.33
CA ASP A 132 11.09 -9.93 -2.98
C ASP A 132 10.66 -9.89 -4.45
N ALA A 133 9.56 -9.21 -4.77
CA ALA A 133 9.14 -8.98 -6.15
C ALA A 133 10.20 -8.21 -6.96
N HIS A 134 10.84 -7.20 -6.36
CA HIS A 134 11.92 -6.46 -7.01
C HIS A 134 13.19 -7.31 -7.19
N ARG A 135 13.56 -8.14 -6.21
CA ARG A 135 14.67 -9.10 -6.34
C ARG A 135 14.42 -10.09 -7.46
N LEU A 136 13.24 -10.70 -7.52
CA LEU A 136 12.87 -11.63 -8.59
C LEU A 136 12.91 -10.97 -9.97
N TRP A 137 12.46 -9.72 -10.06
CA TRP A 137 12.55 -8.95 -11.30
C TRP A 137 13.99 -8.63 -11.70
N ALA A 138 14.83 -8.20 -10.74
CA ALA A 138 16.25 -7.95 -10.95
C ALA A 138 16.99 -9.21 -11.41
N ASN A 139 16.75 -10.35 -10.76
CA ASN A 139 17.34 -11.65 -11.12
C ASN A 139 16.95 -12.08 -12.54
N ARG A 140 15.70 -11.81 -12.94
CA ARG A 140 15.26 -12.06 -14.31
C ARG A 140 16.03 -11.22 -15.32
N LEU A 141 16.20 -9.92 -15.05
CA LEU A 141 16.96 -9.03 -15.92
C LEU A 141 18.43 -9.46 -16.05
N GLN A 142 19.05 -9.95 -14.98
CA GLN A 142 20.41 -10.48 -15.03
C GLN A 142 20.53 -11.65 -16.01
N ARG A 143 19.56 -12.59 -16.00
CA ARG A 143 19.51 -13.70 -16.95
C ARG A 143 19.20 -13.24 -18.37
N GLU A 144 18.24 -12.34 -18.54
CA GLU A 144 17.87 -11.78 -19.86
C GLU A 144 19.04 -11.03 -20.52
N ARG A 145 19.95 -10.45 -19.72
CA ARG A 145 21.19 -9.82 -20.19
C ARG A 145 22.33 -10.81 -20.48
N GLY A 146 22.10 -12.12 -20.33
CA GLY A 146 23.06 -13.16 -20.66
C GLY A 146 24.05 -13.54 -19.55
N GLY A 147 23.77 -13.16 -18.29
CA GLY A 147 24.66 -13.47 -17.17
C GLY A 147 25.83 -12.49 -17.05
N CYS A 148 26.97 -12.98 -16.53
CA CYS A 148 28.17 -12.18 -16.35
C CYS A 148 28.78 -11.79 -17.71
N ALA A 149 29.07 -10.50 -17.90
CA ALA A 149 29.70 -10.01 -19.13
C ALA A 149 31.17 -10.43 -19.31
N ARG A 150 31.79 -11.12 -18.35
CA ARG A 150 33.22 -11.47 -18.35
C ARG A 150 33.53 -12.96 -18.20
N CYS A 151 32.54 -13.79 -17.87
CA CYS A 151 32.71 -15.23 -17.74
C CYS A 151 31.35 -15.94 -17.88
N ASP A 152 31.35 -17.26 -17.95
CA ASP A 152 30.14 -18.06 -18.21
C ASP A 152 29.21 -18.23 -17.00
N GLU A 153 29.34 -17.37 -15.98
CA GLU A 153 28.48 -17.42 -14.80
C GLU A 153 27.12 -16.79 -15.12
N ASP A 154 26.04 -17.53 -14.91
CA ASP A 154 24.68 -17.09 -15.24
C ASP A 154 23.69 -17.21 -14.08
N ASP A 155 24.12 -17.71 -12.91
CA ASP A 155 23.26 -17.83 -11.73
C ASP A 155 23.08 -16.45 -11.06
N PRO A 156 21.84 -15.90 -11.00
CA PRO A 156 21.54 -14.64 -10.33
C PRO A 156 22.02 -14.57 -8.88
N ALA A 157 22.16 -15.71 -8.19
CA ALA A 157 22.73 -15.73 -6.84
C ALA A 157 24.19 -15.23 -6.81
N CYS A 158 24.90 -15.34 -7.94
CA CYS A 158 26.28 -14.94 -8.12
C CYS A 158 26.44 -13.61 -8.86
N LEU A 159 25.36 -12.99 -9.37
CA LEU A 159 25.42 -11.82 -10.25
C LEU A 159 25.08 -10.52 -9.52
N ASP A 160 25.80 -9.46 -9.89
CA ASP A 160 25.61 -8.09 -9.43
C ASP A 160 25.46 -7.12 -10.62
N PHE A 161 24.76 -6.02 -10.39
CA PHE A 161 24.77 -4.88 -11.31
C PHE A 161 25.96 -3.98 -10.96
N HIS A 162 26.94 -3.93 -11.88
CA HIS A 162 28.12 -3.09 -11.78
C HIS A 162 27.95 -1.85 -12.66
N HIS A 163 28.06 -0.67 -12.08
CA HIS A 163 28.02 0.59 -12.83
C HIS A 163 29.26 0.74 -13.70
N VAL A 164 29.07 1.02 -14.99
CA VAL A 164 30.18 1.24 -15.93
C VAL A 164 30.94 2.53 -15.61
N ASP A 165 30.21 3.55 -15.18
CA ASP A 165 30.77 4.80 -14.64
C ASP A 165 30.32 4.96 -13.18
N GLU A 166 31.28 4.92 -12.25
CA GLU A 166 30.99 5.08 -10.83
C GLU A 166 30.51 6.49 -10.45
N THR A 167 30.72 7.49 -11.30
CA THR A 167 30.32 8.87 -11.04
C THR A 167 28.87 9.17 -11.41
N ASP A 168 28.25 8.32 -12.23
CA ASP A 168 26.86 8.45 -12.67
C ASP A 168 25.87 7.59 -11.84
N LYS A 169 26.35 6.87 -10.82
CA LYS A 169 25.46 6.09 -9.93
C LYS A 169 24.79 6.97 -8.88
N GLU A 170 23.48 6.84 -8.73
CA GLU A 170 22.79 7.38 -7.54
C GLU A 170 23.06 6.46 -6.35
N MET A 171 22.91 5.14 -6.57
CA MET A 171 23.07 4.14 -5.53
C MET A 171 23.21 2.73 -6.11
N ALA A 172 23.88 1.83 -5.39
CA ALA A 172 23.87 0.40 -5.73
C ALA A 172 22.43 -0.14 -5.83
N VAL A 173 22.11 -0.82 -6.94
CA VAL A 173 20.77 -1.38 -7.23
C VAL A 173 20.25 -2.25 -6.08
N GLY A 174 21.11 -3.08 -5.48
CA GLY A 174 20.73 -3.92 -4.32
C GLY A 174 20.29 -3.12 -3.09
N LYS A 175 20.88 -1.93 -2.86
CA LYS A 175 20.46 -1.02 -1.79
C LYS A 175 19.14 -0.34 -2.14
N MET A 176 18.93 0.08 -3.38
CA MET A 176 17.66 0.66 -3.83
C MET A 176 16.49 -0.31 -3.64
N ILE A 177 16.70 -1.61 -3.92
CA ILE A 177 15.70 -2.66 -3.64
C ILE A 177 15.40 -2.73 -2.14
N THR A 178 16.45 -2.74 -1.31
CA THR A 178 16.32 -2.82 0.15
C THR A 178 15.58 -1.61 0.73
N TYR A 179 15.86 -0.41 0.23
CA TYR A 179 15.16 0.82 0.62
C TYR A 179 13.77 0.96 -0.01
N GLY A 180 13.35 0.04 -0.88
CA GLY A 180 11.99 0.02 -1.42
C GLY A 180 11.74 1.10 -2.46
N TYR A 181 12.74 1.41 -3.30
CA TYR A 181 12.58 2.33 -4.43
C TYR A 181 11.55 1.82 -5.44
N GLY A 182 10.95 2.72 -6.22
CA GLY A 182 10.02 2.37 -7.30
C GLY A 182 10.72 1.60 -8.43
N LYS A 183 9.95 0.79 -9.17
CA LYS A 183 10.49 0.00 -10.28
C LYS A 183 11.07 0.87 -11.41
N ASP A 184 10.52 2.05 -11.64
CA ASP A 184 11.05 3.00 -12.64
C ASP A 184 12.43 3.52 -12.27
N LYS A 185 12.61 3.96 -11.02
CA LYS A 185 13.92 4.38 -10.50
C LYS A 185 14.96 3.26 -10.56
N LEU A 186 14.56 2.03 -10.22
CA LEU A 186 15.43 0.87 -10.35
C LEU A 186 15.83 0.62 -11.81
N ARG A 187 14.91 0.78 -12.76
CA ARG A 187 15.17 0.58 -14.18
C ARG A 187 16.15 1.63 -14.73
N GLU A 188 15.92 2.90 -14.41
CA GLU A 188 16.83 4.01 -14.76
C GLU A 188 18.26 3.72 -14.28
N GLU A 189 18.42 3.23 -13.04
CA GLU A 189 19.74 2.91 -12.50
C GLU A 189 20.36 1.65 -13.16
N ILE A 190 19.56 0.62 -13.41
CA ILE A 190 20.02 -0.64 -14.02
C ILE A 190 20.47 -0.44 -15.48
N GLU A 191 19.94 0.55 -16.19
CA GLU A 191 20.37 0.91 -17.55
C GLU A 191 21.84 1.38 -17.59
N LYS A 192 22.38 1.91 -16.49
CA LYS A 192 23.77 2.34 -16.34
C LYS A 192 24.74 1.20 -15.98
N CYS A 193 24.20 -0.01 -15.78
CA CYS A 193 24.96 -1.14 -15.26
C CYS A 193 25.25 -2.22 -16.31
N VAL A 194 26.43 -2.81 -16.20
CA VAL A 194 26.77 -4.12 -16.76
C VAL A 194 26.56 -5.20 -15.68
N VAL A 195 26.17 -6.41 -16.09
CA VAL A 195 26.02 -7.54 -15.17
C VAL A 195 27.37 -8.23 -15.02
N LEU A 196 27.88 -8.35 -13.79
CA LEU A 196 29.12 -9.07 -13.46
C LEU A 196 28.87 -10.06 -12.34
N CYS A 197 29.52 -11.21 -12.38
CA CYS A 197 29.53 -12.10 -11.21
C CYS A 197 30.37 -11.50 -10.07
N ALA A 198 30.10 -11.90 -8.83
CA ALA A 198 30.77 -11.39 -7.64
C ALA A 198 32.31 -11.45 -7.74
N ASN A 199 32.86 -12.46 -8.40
CA ASN A 199 34.31 -12.60 -8.60
C ASN A 199 34.86 -11.61 -9.64
N CYS A 200 34.20 -11.48 -10.80
CA CYS A 200 34.61 -10.50 -11.81
C CYS A 200 34.39 -9.06 -11.32
N HIS A 201 33.34 -8.82 -10.55
CA HIS A 201 33.06 -7.54 -9.91
C HIS A 201 34.15 -7.15 -8.90
N ARG A 202 34.56 -8.07 -8.02
CA ARG A 202 35.69 -7.83 -7.10
C ARG A 202 37.00 -7.57 -7.82
N LYS A 203 37.27 -8.30 -8.91
CA LYS A 203 38.47 -8.08 -9.74
C LYS A 203 38.48 -6.68 -10.36
N GLU A 204 37.32 -6.15 -10.73
CA GLU A 204 37.22 -4.80 -11.29
C GLU A 204 37.56 -3.71 -10.27
N HIS A 205 37.07 -3.84 -9.05
CA HIS A 205 37.40 -2.89 -7.98
C HIS A 205 38.76 -3.16 -7.32
N TYR A 206 39.46 -4.22 -7.72
CA TYR A 206 40.74 -4.57 -7.12
C TYR A 206 41.84 -3.60 -7.58
N GLN A 207 42.29 -2.75 -6.66
CA GLN A 207 43.47 -1.91 -6.86
C GLN A 207 44.68 -2.58 -6.19
N LEU A 208 45.78 -2.71 -6.95
CA LEU A 208 47.02 -3.22 -6.41
C LEU A 208 47.48 -2.30 -5.25
N PRO A 209 47.82 -2.85 -4.08
CA PRO A 209 48.37 -2.05 -3.00
C PRO A 209 49.71 -1.47 -3.46
N THR A 210 49.79 -0.15 -3.51
CA THR A 210 51.06 0.53 -3.75
C THR A 210 51.95 0.31 -2.53
N ARG A 211 53.20 -0.13 -2.76
CA ARG A 211 54.19 -0.18 -1.68
C ARG A 211 54.46 1.24 -1.22
N SER A 212 53.82 1.68 -0.14
CA SER A 212 54.22 2.89 0.56
C SER A 212 55.67 2.69 1.00
N GLY A 213 56.59 3.47 0.42
CA GLY A 213 58.00 3.47 0.81
C GLY A 213 58.09 3.76 2.30
N ARG A 214 58.41 2.74 3.11
CA ARG A 214 58.89 2.95 4.47
C ARG A 214 60.29 3.54 4.32
N THR A 215 60.40 4.87 4.32
CA THR A 215 61.68 5.53 4.63
C THR A 215 61.97 5.19 6.08
N THR A 216 62.92 4.29 6.30
CA THR A 216 63.54 4.14 7.61
C THR A 216 64.22 5.47 7.96
N PRO A 217 64.01 6.05 9.15
CA PRO A 217 64.78 7.20 9.58
C PRO A 217 66.26 6.85 9.57
N ASP A 218 67.03 7.78 9.02
CA ASP A 218 68.47 7.77 8.85
C ASP A 218 69.20 7.44 10.16
N ASP A 219 70.14 6.49 10.08
CA ASP A 219 70.97 5.97 11.17
C ASP A 219 72.14 6.94 11.43
N THR A 220 71.84 8.23 11.65
CA THR A 220 72.84 9.28 11.94
C THR A 220 72.67 9.84 13.34
N ASP A 221 72.79 8.99 14.37
CA ASP A 221 73.20 9.45 15.70
C ASP A 221 73.90 8.33 16.49
N ARG A 222 75.14 8.03 16.08
CA ARG A 222 76.11 7.27 16.88
C ARG A 222 77.50 7.90 16.79
N GLN A 223 77.62 9.16 17.19
CA GLN A 223 78.91 9.76 17.54
C GLN A 223 78.77 10.74 18.70
N ARG A 224 78.50 10.24 19.89
CA ARG A 224 78.94 10.83 21.15
C ARG A 224 79.28 9.69 22.07
N ASP A 225 80.57 9.54 22.34
CA ASP A 225 81.19 8.95 23.54
C ASP A 225 82.58 8.43 23.16
N ASP A 226 83.56 9.33 23.00
CA ASP A 226 84.95 9.04 23.44
C ASP A 226 85.81 10.32 23.42
N THR A 227 85.89 11.02 24.55
CA THR A 227 87.12 11.72 24.99
C THR A 227 86.95 12.08 26.46
N GLY A 228 87.44 11.20 27.31
CA GLY A 228 87.68 11.48 28.73
C GLY A 228 88.92 10.74 29.19
N VAL A 229 90.10 11.35 28.97
CA VAL A 229 91.31 11.33 29.83
C VAL A 229 92.10 12.60 29.55
#